data_AF-A0A1L8WIC7-F1
#
_entry.id   AF-A0A1L8WIC7-F1
#
_cell.length_a   1.000
_cell.length_b   1.000
_cell.length_c   1.000
_cell.angle_alpha   90.00
_cell.angle_beta   90.00
_cell.angle_gamma   90.00
#
_symmetry.space_group_name_H-M   'P 1'
#
loop_
_entity.id
_entity.type
_entity.pdbx_description
1 polymer ?
#
loop_
_entity_poly.entity_id
_entity_poly.type
_entity_poly.pdbx_seq_one_letter_code
_entity_poly.pdbx_strand_id
1 'polypeptide(L)'
;MTEGGCNACGIVNAAVYMLQLGTKKATISDLSVGSLVDNLALLEGYEGEDIYEMLGEIRQLRKSGKIINVCYEQEYVQFQLGDEKLKVKNIEEGPILYKQTNQILKQFFELGPYEFKEIKEKVVANSEWKKQIEEQTKKAYLFQ
;
A
#
# COMPACT_ATOMS: atom_id res chain seq x y z
N MET A 1 -3.27 38.18 -4.47
CA MET A 1 -2.46 36.97 -4.65
C MET A 1 -2.50 36.22 -3.33
N THR A 2 -3.27 35.15 -3.26
CA THR A 2 -3.52 34.36 -2.05
C THR A 2 -2.61 33.14 -2.07
N GLU A 3 -1.40 33.28 -1.53
CA GLU A 3 -0.55 32.14 -1.18
C GLU A 3 -1.07 31.56 0.15
N GLY A 4 -2.16 30.81 0.06
CA GLY A 4 -2.66 29.99 1.15
C GLY A 4 -1.95 28.64 1.14
N GLY A 5 -0.69 28.61 1.57
CA GLY A 5 -0.01 27.35 1.89
C GLY A 5 -0.60 26.75 3.16
N CYS A 6 -1.32 25.63 3.04
CA CYS A 6 -1.84 24.88 4.17
C CYS A 6 -0.70 24.17 4.89
N ASN A 7 -0.14 24.77 5.94
CA ASN A 7 0.86 24.16 6.82
C ASN A 7 0.21 23.40 8.01
N ALA A 8 -1.06 23.01 7.89
CA ALA A 8 -1.83 22.38 8.98
C ALA A 8 -1.78 20.84 8.96
N CYS A 9 -1.13 20.22 7.98
CA CYS A 9 -0.90 18.78 8.00
C CYS A 9 0.36 18.49 8.81
N GLY A 10 0.19 17.95 10.01
CA GLY A 10 1.31 17.44 10.81
C GLY A 10 2.16 16.46 9.99
N ILE A 11 3.41 16.25 10.41
CA ILE A 11 4.35 15.36 9.72
C ILE A 11 3.69 13.99 9.54
N VAL A 12 3.21 13.72 8.33
CA VAL A 12 2.71 12.39 7.96
C VAL A 12 3.95 11.53 7.83
N ASN A 13 4.07 10.54 8.72
CA ASN A 13 5.17 9.59 8.66
C ASN A 13 4.96 8.72 7.41
N ALA A 14 5.49 9.17 6.27
CA ALA A 14 5.41 8.46 5.01
C ALA A 14 6.44 7.33 5.03
N ALA A 15 6.05 6.18 5.60
CA ALA A 15 6.80 4.96 5.47
C ALA A 15 6.48 4.33 4.10
N VAL A 16 7.45 4.33 3.20
CA VAL A 16 7.35 3.59 1.93
C VAL A 16 7.93 2.20 2.16
N TYR A 17 7.18 1.16 1.78
CA TYR A 17 7.63 -0.22 1.90
C TYR A 17 7.98 -0.77 0.51
N MET A 18 8.94 -1.69 0.47
CA MET A 18 9.27 -2.46 -0.72
C MET A 18 8.89 -3.92 -0.48
N LEU A 19 7.87 -4.39 -1.20
CA LEU A 19 7.49 -5.80 -1.22
C LEU A 19 8.37 -6.54 -2.23
N GLN A 20 8.96 -7.65 -1.82
CA GLN A 20 9.77 -8.51 -2.69
C GLN A 20 9.23 -9.95 -2.67
N LEU A 21 8.98 -10.50 -3.85
CA LEU A 21 8.55 -11.88 -4.06
C LEU A 21 9.48 -12.54 -5.09
N GLY A 22 10.42 -13.36 -4.61
CA GLY A 22 11.50 -13.91 -5.44
C GLY A 22 12.33 -12.78 -6.07
N THR A 23 12.33 -12.71 -7.40
CA THR A 23 13.00 -11.65 -8.18
C THR A 23 12.12 -10.44 -8.46
N LYS A 24 10.81 -10.53 -8.22
CA LYS A 24 9.85 -9.46 -8.49
C LYS A 24 9.74 -8.53 -7.29
N LYS A 25 9.47 -7.24 -7.54
CA LYS A 25 9.37 -6.20 -6.52
C LYS A 25 8.21 -5.26 -6.81
N ALA A 26 7.58 -4.77 -5.75
CA ALA A 26 6.57 -3.73 -5.81
C ALA A 26 6.79 -2.71 -4.68
N THR A 27 6.58 -1.43 -4.99
CA THR A 27 6.58 -0.38 -3.97
C THR A 27 5.16 -0.25 -3.45
N ILE A 28 4.98 -0.28 -2.13
CA ILE A 28 3.67 -0.10 -1.50
C ILE A 28 3.70 1.12 -0.58
N SER A 29 2.65 1.93 -0.69
CA SER A 29 2.47 3.19 0.05
C SER A 29 2.12 2.99 1.52
N ASP A 30 1.50 1.86 1.83
CA ASP A 30 1.00 1.52 3.15
C ASP A 30 1.03 0.00 3.35
N LEU A 31 1.22 -0.39 4.61
CA LEU A 31 1.22 -1.78 5.03
C LEU A 31 -0.19 -2.15 5.55
N SER A 32 -1.09 -2.45 4.62
CA SER A 32 -2.49 -2.83 4.88
C SER A 32 -2.84 -4.14 4.19
N VAL A 33 -3.98 -4.73 4.57
CA VAL A 33 -4.46 -6.00 4.01
C VAL A 33 -4.71 -5.85 2.52
N GLY A 34 -5.45 -4.80 2.13
CA GLY A 34 -5.75 -4.51 0.73
C GLY A 34 -4.49 -4.29 -0.10
N SER A 35 -3.57 -3.46 0.41
CA SER A 35 -2.29 -3.18 -0.26
C SER A 35 -1.45 -4.45 -0.47
N LEU A 36 -1.32 -5.31 0.55
CA LEU A 36 -0.57 -6.56 0.43
C LEU A 36 -1.24 -7.54 -0.53
N VAL A 37 -2.56 -7.72 -0.45
CA VAL A 37 -3.29 -8.64 -1.34
C VAL A 37 -3.20 -8.17 -2.79
N ASP A 38 -3.45 -6.89 -3.06
CA ASP A 38 -3.37 -6.32 -4.41
C ASP A 38 -1.98 -6.52 -5.01
N ASN A 39 -0.93 -6.08 -4.30
CA ASN A 39 0.43 -6.17 -4.81
C ASN A 39 0.92 -7.61 -4.96
N LEU A 40 0.59 -8.52 -4.04
CA LEU A 40 0.93 -9.94 -4.20
C LEU A 40 0.20 -10.58 -5.39
N ALA A 41 -1.07 -10.25 -5.60
CA ALA A 41 -1.82 -10.72 -6.76
C ALA A 41 -1.18 -10.21 -8.07
N LEU A 42 -0.85 -8.93 -8.16
CA LEU A 42 -0.17 -8.33 -9.31
C LEU A 42 1.20 -8.98 -9.57
N LEU A 43 2.00 -9.20 -8.52
CA LEU A 43 3.29 -9.89 -8.63
C LEU A 43 3.13 -11.33 -9.11
N GLU A 44 2.00 -11.99 -8.81
CA GLU A 44 1.65 -13.31 -9.31
C GLU A 44 0.95 -13.30 -10.67
N GLY A 45 0.90 -12.15 -11.34
CA GLY A 45 0.40 -12.00 -12.70
C GLY A 45 -1.12 -11.87 -12.82
N TYR A 46 -1.79 -11.40 -11.77
CA TYR A 46 -3.09 -10.76 -11.95
C TYR A 46 -2.92 -9.40 -12.61
N GLU A 47 -3.92 -8.99 -13.37
CA GLU A 47 -4.05 -7.63 -13.91
C GLU A 47 -5.01 -6.84 -13.01
N GLY A 48 -4.68 -5.57 -12.76
CA GLY A 48 -5.48 -4.68 -11.91
C GLY A 48 -6.02 -3.49 -12.69
N GLU A 49 -7.31 -3.20 -12.55
CA GLU A 49 -7.99 -2.06 -13.15
C GLU A 49 -8.88 -1.37 -12.11
N ASP A 50 -8.89 -0.04 -12.10
CA ASP A 50 -9.77 0.75 -11.23
C ASP A 50 -11.01 1.16 -12.01
N ILE A 51 -12.18 0.75 -11.51
CA ILE A 51 -13.48 1.04 -12.10
C ILE A 51 -14.18 2.09 -11.24
N TYR A 52 -14.50 3.22 -11.85
CA TYR A 52 -15.23 4.30 -11.22
C TYR A 52 -16.73 4.14 -11.50
N GLU A 53 -17.49 3.76 -10.48
CA GLU A 53 -18.95 3.70 -10.52
C GLU A 53 -19.57 4.89 -9.77
N MET A 54 -20.88 5.14 -9.95
CA MET A 54 -21.57 6.25 -9.29
C MET A 54 -21.48 6.21 -7.75
N LEU A 55 -21.23 5.04 -7.16
CA LEU A 55 -21.20 4.81 -5.72
C LEU A 55 -19.79 4.61 -5.14
N GLY A 56 -18.74 4.64 -5.97
CA GLY A 56 -17.37 4.49 -5.51
C GLY A 56 -16.41 3.92 -6.53
N GLU A 57 -15.18 3.75 -6.10
CA GLU A 57 -14.09 3.11 -6.84
C GLU A 57 -14.02 1.62 -6.46
N ILE A 58 -13.97 0.77 -7.48
CA ILE A 58 -13.80 -0.67 -7.33
C ILE A 58 -12.48 -1.05 -8.00
N ARG A 59 -11.57 -1.62 -7.21
CA ARG A 59 -10.35 -2.24 -7.74
C ARG A 59 -10.70 -3.64 -8.24
N GLN A 60 -10.51 -3.91 -9.52
CA GLN A 60 -10.72 -5.24 -10.10
C GLN A 60 -9.42 -5.96 -10.41
N LEU A 61 -9.27 -7.15 -9.83
CA LEU A 61 -8.14 -8.04 -10.06
C LEU A 61 -8.56 -9.24 -10.91
N ARG A 62 -7.88 -9.42 -12.04
CA ARG A 62 -8.28 -10.38 -13.08
C ARG A 62 -7.16 -11.35 -13.43
N LYS A 63 -7.48 -12.64 -13.53
CA LYS A 63 -6.57 -13.66 -14.07
C LYS A 63 -7.36 -14.88 -14.55
N SER A 64 -7.07 -15.36 -15.76
CA SER A 64 -7.66 -16.58 -16.32
C SER A 64 -9.20 -16.64 -16.21
N GLY A 65 -9.87 -15.51 -16.47
CA GLY A 65 -11.34 -15.41 -16.39
C GLY A 65 -11.92 -15.21 -14.98
N LYS A 66 -11.12 -15.31 -13.91
CA LYS A 66 -11.53 -14.92 -12.56
C LYS A 66 -11.46 -13.40 -12.41
N ILE A 67 -12.49 -12.82 -11.80
CA ILE A 67 -12.59 -11.39 -11.51
C ILE A 67 -12.88 -11.25 -10.02
N ILE A 68 -11.94 -10.64 -9.29
CA ILE A 68 -12.10 -10.31 -7.87
C ILE A 68 -12.30 -8.81 -7.77
N ASN A 69 -13.42 -8.39 -7.18
CA ASN A 69 -13.65 -6.98 -6.84
C ASN A 69 -13.10 -6.71 -5.45
N VAL A 70 -12.37 -5.61 -5.30
CA VAL A 70 -11.82 -5.11 -4.04
C VAL A 70 -12.36 -3.71 -3.81
N CYS A 71 -13.12 -3.54 -2.73
CA CYS A 71 -13.74 -2.26 -2.36
C CYS A 71 -13.17 -1.78 -1.04
N TYR A 72 -12.68 -0.53 -1.01
CA TYR A 72 -12.15 0.10 0.19
C TYR A 72 -13.24 0.91 0.89
N GLU A 73 -13.48 0.64 2.16
CA GLU A 73 -14.56 1.25 2.96
C GLU A 73 -14.02 1.71 4.32
N GLN A 74 -13.53 2.96 4.38
CA GLN A 74 -12.97 3.55 5.62
C GLN A 74 -11.87 2.67 6.24
N GLU A 75 -12.17 1.98 7.34
CA GLU A 75 -11.26 1.09 8.07
C GLU A 75 -11.26 -0.35 7.54
N TYR A 76 -12.12 -0.66 6.57
CA TYR A 76 -12.35 -2.01 6.07
C TYR A 76 -12.01 -2.12 4.59
N VAL A 77 -11.75 -3.35 4.18
CA VAL A 77 -11.63 -3.75 2.78
C VAL A 77 -12.52 -4.97 2.55
N GLN A 78 -13.25 -4.97 1.44
CA GLN A 78 -14.10 -6.08 1.03
C GLN A 78 -13.56 -6.71 -0.25
N PHE A 79 -13.45 -8.04 -0.24
CA PHE A 79 -13.13 -8.86 -1.40
C PHE A 79 -14.38 -9.60 -1.86
N GLN A 80 -14.62 -9.67 -3.17
CA GLN A 80 -15.76 -10.36 -3.74
C GLN A 80 -15.37 -11.15 -4.99
N LEU A 81 -15.80 -12.41 -5.06
CA LEU A 81 -15.73 -13.28 -6.24
C LEU A 81 -17.12 -13.90 -6.48
N GLY A 82 -17.82 -13.44 -7.51
CA GLY A 82 -19.23 -13.82 -7.71
C GLY A 82 -20.10 -13.42 -6.52
N ASP A 83 -20.77 -14.39 -5.91
CA ASP A 83 -21.61 -14.18 -4.71
C ASP A 83 -20.81 -14.27 -3.40
N GLU A 84 -19.59 -14.80 -3.44
CA GLU A 84 -18.73 -14.91 -2.26
C GLU A 84 -18.15 -13.54 -1.90
N LYS A 85 -18.28 -13.16 -0.63
CA LYS A 85 -17.80 -11.88 -0.10
C LYS A 85 -17.11 -12.08 1.24
N LEU A 86 -16.02 -11.35 1.45
CA LEU A 86 -15.36 -11.25 2.74
C LEU A 86 -14.98 -9.80 3.01
N LYS A 87 -15.50 -9.25 4.12
CA LYS A 87 -15.13 -7.92 4.61
C LYS A 87 -14.27 -8.07 5.86
N VAL A 88 -13.15 -7.37 5.88
CA VAL A 88 -12.18 -7.41 6.98
C VAL A 88 -11.65 -6.02 7.29
N LYS A 89 -11.08 -5.84 8.48
CA LYS A 89 -10.36 -4.61 8.81
C LYS A 89 -9.10 -4.50 7.95
N ASN A 90 -8.87 -3.34 7.36
CA ASN A 90 -7.78 -3.12 6.42
C ASN A 90 -6.45 -2.84 7.14
N ILE A 91 -6.50 -2.19 8.31
CA ILE A 91 -5.32 -1.85 9.11
C ILE A 91 -5.28 -2.73 10.35
N GLU A 92 -4.23 -3.55 10.45
CA GLU A 92 -3.99 -4.51 11.52
C GLU A 92 -2.50 -4.57 11.89
N GLU A 93 -2.19 -5.14 13.06
CA GLU A 93 -0.81 -5.40 13.46
C GLU A 93 -0.19 -6.56 12.65
N GLY A 94 1.13 -6.52 12.43
CA GLY A 94 1.88 -7.41 11.53
C GLY A 94 1.45 -8.90 11.56
N PRO A 95 1.49 -9.61 12.71
CA PRO A 95 1.10 -11.02 12.75
C PRO A 95 -0.34 -11.31 12.29
N ILE A 96 -1.28 -10.44 12.66
CA ILE A 96 -2.70 -10.55 12.29
C ILE A 96 -2.87 -10.19 10.81
N LEU A 97 -2.24 -9.09 10.39
CA LEU A 97 -2.19 -8.62 9.01
C LEU A 97 -1.75 -9.72 8.04
N TYR A 98 -0.63 -10.38 8.33
CA TYR A 98 -0.06 -11.42 7.48
C TYR A 98 -0.92 -12.68 7.43
N LYS A 99 -1.48 -13.09 8.57
CA LYS A 99 -2.40 -14.21 8.62
C LYS A 99 -3.65 -13.94 7.78
N GLN A 100 -4.23 -12.76 7.91
CA GLN A 100 -5.44 -12.37 7.19
C GLN A 100 -5.18 -12.23 5.69
N THR A 101 -4.05 -11.63 5.32
CA THR A 101 -3.57 -11.55 3.92
C THR A 101 -3.47 -12.95 3.30
N ASN A 102 -2.83 -13.90 3.97
CA ASN A 102 -2.74 -15.29 3.49
C ASN A 102 -4.09 -16.00 3.39
N GLN A 103 -5.02 -15.74 4.32
CA GLN A 103 -6.37 -16.30 4.25
C GLN A 103 -7.11 -15.82 3.00
N ILE A 104 -7.07 -14.52 2.71
CA ILE A 104 -7.70 -13.91 1.53
C ILE A 104 -7.06 -14.41 0.24
N LEU A 105 -5.74 -14.43 0.17
CA LEU A 105 -5.00 -14.92 -1.01
C LEU A 105 -5.35 -16.38 -1.31
N LYS A 106 -5.46 -17.22 -0.28
CA LYS A 106 -5.87 -18.61 -0.46
C LYS A 106 -7.32 -18.73 -0.94
N GLN A 107 -8.23 -17.97 -0.33
CA GLN A 107 -9.67 -18.08 -0.57
C GLN A 107 -10.07 -17.53 -1.96
N PHE A 108 -9.60 -16.34 -2.32
CA PHE A 108 -10.06 -15.64 -3.52
C PHE A 108 -9.11 -15.76 -4.72
N PHE A 109 -7.82 -15.98 -4.46
CA PHE A 109 -6.78 -15.94 -5.50
C PHE A 109 -6.10 -17.29 -5.74
N GLU A 110 -6.34 -18.31 -4.91
CA GLU A 110 -5.61 -19.59 -4.91
C GLU A 110 -4.09 -19.39 -4.81
N LEU A 111 -3.67 -18.34 -4.10
CA LEU A 111 -2.27 -17.96 -3.89
C LEU A 111 -1.83 -18.25 -2.44
N GLY A 112 -0.52 -18.41 -2.26
CA GLY A 112 0.10 -18.60 -0.95
C GLY A 112 -0.10 -20.02 -0.36
N PRO A 113 0.16 -20.21 0.95
CA PRO A 113 0.54 -19.17 1.91
C PRO A 113 1.97 -18.66 1.69
N TYR A 114 2.21 -17.39 2.01
CA TYR A 114 3.52 -16.76 2.03
C TYR A 114 4.05 -16.63 3.46
N GLU A 115 5.38 -16.72 3.61
CA GLU A 115 6.08 -16.34 4.83
C GLU A 115 6.50 -14.87 4.74
N PHE A 116 6.07 -14.06 5.70
CA PHE A 116 6.37 -12.62 5.73
C PHE A 116 7.56 -12.35 6.64
N LYS A 117 8.54 -11.59 6.13
CA LYS A 117 9.69 -11.14 6.89
C LYS A 117 9.88 -9.63 6.69
N GLU A 118 9.72 -8.87 7.76
CA GLU A 118 10.03 -7.44 7.76
C GLU A 118 11.54 -7.22 7.90
N ILE A 119 12.12 -6.49 6.95
CA ILE A 119 13.52 -6.06 7.01
C ILE A 119 13.54 -4.55 7.16
N LYS A 120 13.95 -4.08 8.33
CA LYS A 120 14.17 -2.64 8.57
C LYS A 120 15.54 -2.28 8.02
N GLU A 121 15.57 -1.74 6.80
CA GLU A 121 16.78 -1.11 6.30
C GLU A 121 17.05 0.16 7.10
N LYS A 122 18.23 0.25 7.72
CA LYS A 122 18.70 1.52 8.27
C LYS A 122 19.01 2.41 7.07
N VAL A 123 18.16 3.40 6.81
CA VAL A 123 18.49 4.47 5.88
C VAL A 123 19.69 5.21 6.47
N VAL A 124 20.90 4.86 6.01
CA VAL A 124 22.09 5.67 6.25
C VAL A 124 21.92 6.88 5.34
N ALA A 125 21.26 7.92 5.88
CA ALA A 125 21.14 9.20 5.19
C ALA A 125 22.54 9.61 4.71
N ASN A 126 22.72 9.73 3.40
CA ASN A 126 23.97 10.18 2.82
C ASN A 126 24.33 11.52 3.50
N SER A 127 25.47 11.54 4.19
CA SER A 127 25.91 12.68 5.01
C SER A 127 26.02 13.97 4.20
N GLU A 128 26.22 13.88 2.89
CA GLU A 128 26.25 15.03 1.98
C GLU A 128 24.86 15.65 1.79
N TRP A 129 23.81 14.82 1.67
CA TRP A 129 22.44 15.28 1.51
C TRP A 129 21.93 15.98 2.77
N LYS A 130 22.31 15.48 3.96
CA LYS A 130 22.01 16.14 5.24
C LYS A 130 22.63 17.53 5.30
N LYS A 131 23.92 17.66 4.94
CA LYS A 131 24.62 18.96 4.92
C LYS A 131 23.98 19.94 3.94
N GLN A 132 23.59 19.46 2.76
CA GLN A 132 22.98 20.29 1.72
C GLN A 132 21.58 20.79 2.12
N ILE A 133 20.76 19.95 2.76
CA ILE A 133 19.46 20.36 3.33
C ILE A 133 19.66 21.38 4.45
N GLU A 134 20.61 21.17 5.36
CA GLU A 134 20.92 22.10 6.45
C GLU A 134 21.42 23.47 5.95
N GLU A 135 22.28 23.50 4.93
CA GLU A 135 22.75 24.75 4.29
C GLU A 135 21.62 25.49 3.57
N GLN A 136 20.78 24.78 2.83
CA GLN A 136 19.63 25.40 2.14
C GLN A 136 18.62 25.96 3.14
N THR A 137 18.39 25.25 4.24
CA THR A 137 17.50 25.68 5.32
C THR A 137 18.05 26.94 5.99
N LYS A 138 19.34 27.00 6.31
CA LYS A 138 19.98 28.21 6.86
C LYS A 138 19.91 29.42 5.92
N LYS A 139 20.04 29.22 4.61
CA LYS A 139 19.96 30.29 3.62
C LYS A 139 18.55 30.80 3.38
N ALA A 140 17.53 29.96 3.55
CA ALA A 140 16.13 30.35 3.41
C ALA A 140 15.67 31.40 4.45
N TYR A 141 16.29 31.41 5.64
CA TYR A 141 15.99 32.39 6.70
C TYR A 141 16.79 33.70 6.62
N LEU A 142 17.61 33.90 5.58
CA LEU A 142 18.49 35.07 5.43
C LEU A 142 17.97 36.14 4.46
N PHE A 143 16.75 36.01 3.94
CA PHE A 143 16.10 37.07 3.18
C PHE A 143 15.25 37.92 4.12
N GLN A 144 15.79 39.09 4.54
CA GLN A 144 15.06 40.21 5.13
C GLN A 144 14.80 41.29 4.08
#